data_AF-A0A1M7SWQ8-F1
#
_entry.id   AF-A0A1M7SWQ8-F1
#
_cell.length_a   1.000
_cell.length_b   1.000
_cell.length_c   1.000
_cell.angle_alpha   90.00
_cell.angle_beta   90.00
_cell.angle_gamma   90.00
#
_symmetry.space_group_name_H-M   'P 1'
#
loop_
_entity.id
_entity.type
_entity.pdbx_description
1 polymer ?
#
loop_
_entity_poly.entity_id
_entity_poly.type
_entity_poly.pdbx_seq_one_letter_code
_entity_poly.pdbx_strand_id
1 'polypeptide(L)'
;MSGARATWPAPETRARALSEGTAALLMTMATLGAIKNPAELPLYLRALAPLAGLGFLAATGRLLTLAAPIYAMLCLGVLGTLAVNPDPLALVKIAQIFLMVALAHFVSTRPPHELTNMAARILLPVALIAIPLEIAVGEPESVRSLGGLTLPRFMGLAGYHTHSAGLYFFLAILFLAHRRPWPALFFALATLTTGSRGFAMAGLAALAVHLAPGARLKFASAAALLGAAATTPLWIWALDQALSPQARAWLTLATTKRYEHWLTYINMGLKNPLLGVGYGAGPEAYDRYHVATLSFFEREQQAHNLYISTFGEWGPPAWALLTLFLAIVLLKVARYAPRHLPVPVYVTTLYTLHDGITEWVFWVGVGVALAHANLERARRRFAPGAAP
;
A
#
# COMPACT_ATOMS: atom_id res chain seq x y z
N MET A 1 43.82 7.82 -8.28
CA MET A 1 42.60 8.58 -7.91
C MET A 1 41.65 7.63 -7.19
N SER A 2 41.78 7.51 -5.87
CA SER A 2 40.91 6.69 -5.03
C SER A 2 39.57 7.41 -4.84
N GLY A 3 38.48 6.79 -5.31
CA GLY A 3 37.14 7.32 -5.14
C GLY A 3 36.78 7.35 -3.65
N ALA A 4 36.80 8.53 -3.05
CA ALA A 4 36.24 8.76 -1.73
C ALA A 4 34.76 8.34 -1.77
N ARG A 5 34.45 7.17 -1.21
CA ARG A 5 33.06 6.81 -0.91
C ARG A 5 32.56 7.89 0.03
N ALA A 6 31.56 8.66 -0.39
CA ALA A 6 30.86 9.56 0.50
C ALA A 6 30.35 8.74 1.69
N THR A 7 31.11 8.77 2.78
CA THR A 7 30.73 8.17 4.04
C THR A 7 29.52 8.97 4.51
N TRP A 8 28.43 8.24 4.72
CA TRP A 8 27.24 8.76 5.35
C TRP A 8 27.67 9.62 6.55
N PRO A 9 27.21 10.87 6.70
CA PRO A 9 27.55 11.64 7.90
C PRO A 9 27.16 10.78 9.11
N ALA A 10 28.16 10.44 9.93
CA ALA A 10 27.95 9.65 11.12
C ALA A 10 26.86 10.34 11.95
N PRO A 11 25.71 9.70 12.18
CA PRO A 11 24.63 10.29 12.94
C PRO A 11 24.99 10.21 14.42
N GLU A 12 26.03 10.93 14.87
CA GLU A 12 26.50 10.90 16.26
C GLU A 12 25.48 11.44 17.29
N THR A 13 24.28 11.83 16.85
CA THR A 13 23.18 12.22 17.74
C THR A 13 21.78 11.72 17.30
N ARG A 14 21.67 10.85 16.29
CA ARG A 14 20.35 10.30 15.88
C ARG A 14 20.18 8.85 16.31
N ALA A 15 19.63 8.73 17.52
CA ALA A 15 19.32 7.50 18.24
C ALA A 15 20.59 6.78 18.71
N ARG A 16 20.61 6.32 19.96
CA ARG A 16 21.42 5.16 20.33
C ARG A 16 21.20 4.14 19.23
N ALA A 17 22.22 3.90 18.40
CA ALA A 17 22.08 3.04 17.25
C ALA A 17 21.51 1.73 17.75
N LEU A 18 20.31 1.36 17.30
CA LEU A 18 19.83 -0.01 17.42
C LEU A 18 21.03 -0.90 17.09
N SER A 19 21.39 -1.80 18.01
CA SER A 19 22.52 -2.70 17.76
C SER A 19 22.31 -3.34 16.39
N GLU A 20 23.39 -3.61 15.66
CA GLU A 20 23.28 -4.18 14.32
C GLU A 20 22.42 -5.45 14.34
N GLY A 21 22.53 -6.24 15.41
CA GLY A 21 21.67 -7.41 15.67
C GLY A 21 20.18 -7.06 15.79
N THR A 22 19.81 -6.05 16.59
CA THR A 22 18.41 -5.62 16.73
C THR A 22 17.87 -5.08 15.41
N ALA A 23 18.65 -4.28 14.68
CA ALA A 23 18.23 -3.76 13.38
C ALA A 23 18.02 -4.88 12.35
N ALA A 24 18.90 -5.87 12.30
CA ALA A 24 18.77 -7.03 11.43
C ALA A 24 17.52 -7.86 11.78
N LEU A 25 17.25 -8.09 13.07
CA LEU A 25 16.05 -8.79 13.52
C LEU A 25 14.77 -8.08 13.08
N LEU A 26 14.67 -6.77 13.31
CA LEU A 26 13.50 -5.98 12.92
C LEU A 26 13.31 -5.95 11.39
N MET A 27 14.41 -5.90 10.61
CA MET A 27 14.34 -6.02 9.14
C MET A 27 13.87 -7.40 8.67
N THR A 28 14.29 -8.47 9.35
CA THR A 28 13.83 -9.83 9.07
C THR A 28 12.34 -9.96 9.37
N MET A 29 11.88 -9.47 10.53
CA MET A 29 10.46 -9.46 10.90
C MET A 29 9.63 -8.64 9.91
N ALA A 30 10.11 -7.45 9.54
CA ALA A 30 9.50 -6.64 8.50
C ALA A 30 9.40 -7.42 7.18
N THR A 31 10.45 -8.13 6.76
CA THR A 31 10.44 -8.87 5.50
C THR A 31 9.51 -10.08 5.54
N LEU A 32 9.56 -10.87 6.62
CA LEU A 32 8.71 -12.05 6.81
C LEU A 32 7.23 -11.70 6.95
N GLY A 33 6.89 -10.48 7.40
CA GLY A 33 5.52 -9.98 7.43
C GLY A 33 4.79 -9.97 6.09
N ALA A 34 5.54 -10.05 4.98
CA ALA A 34 4.96 -10.20 3.64
C ALA A 34 4.42 -11.60 3.33
N ILE A 35 4.70 -12.60 4.18
CA ILE A 35 4.30 -14.00 3.97
C ILE A 35 3.08 -14.31 4.84
N LYS A 36 2.06 -14.96 4.25
CA LYS A 36 0.90 -15.49 4.99
C LYS A 36 0.65 -16.96 4.75
N ASN A 37 0.84 -17.44 3.53
CA ASN A 37 0.50 -18.82 3.19
C ASN A 37 1.30 -19.28 1.97
N PRO A 38 2.60 -19.60 2.12
CA PRO A 38 3.38 -20.10 1.00
C PRO A 38 2.97 -21.53 0.66
N ALA A 39 2.62 -21.78 -0.61
CA ALA A 39 2.24 -23.11 -1.11
C ALA A 39 1.16 -23.79 -0.25
N GLU A 40 0.09 -23.05 0.08
CA GLU A 40 -1.06 -23.52 0.89
C GLU A 40 -0.73 -23.93 2.34
N LEU A 41 0.53 -23.79 2.80
CA LEU A 41 0.92 -23.94 4.20
C LEU A 41 0.55 -22.69 5.03
N PRO A 42 -0.36 -22.77 6.02
CA PRO A 42 -0.88 -21.61 6.76
C PRO A 42 0.15 -20.99 7.73
N LEU A 43 1.18 -20.33 7.19
CA LEU A 43 2.24 -19.63 7.94
C LEU A 43 1.87 -18.17 8.18
N TYR A 44 1.13 -17.91 9.26
CA TYR A 44 0.66 -16.56 9.58
C TYR A 44 1.77 -15.64 10.12
N LEU A 45 2.57 -15.05 9.23
CA LEU A 45 3.69 -14.16 9.61
C LEU A 45 3.35 -12.67 9.53
N ARG A 46 2.15 -12.29 9.09
CA ARG A 46 1.70 -10.89 8.93
C ARG A 46 1.86 -10.05 10.20
N ALA A 47 1.71 -10.65 11.39
CA ALA A 47 1.87 -9.96 12.67
C ALA A 47 3.32 -9.51 12.96
N LEU A 48 4.32 -10.08 12.27
CA LEU A 48 5.73 -9.69 12.46
C LEU A 48 6.00 -8.25 12.02
N ALA A 49 5.27 -7.75 11.02
CA ALA A 49 5.43 -6.38 10.53
C ALA A 49 5.05 -5.30 11.57
N PRO A 50 3.85 -5.31 12.19
CA PRO A 50 3.54 -4.36 13.26
C PRO A 50 4.42 -4.57 14.49
N LEU A 51 4.85 -5.80 14.81
CA LEU A 51 5.80 -6.04 15.90
C LEU A 51 7.17 -5.42 15.64
N ALA A 52 7.64 -5.40 14.38
CA ALA A 52 8.86 -4.68 14.01
C ALA A 52 8.71 -3.16 14.22
N GLY A 53 7.54 -2.61 13.90
CA GLY A 53 7.20 -1.21 14.20
C GLY A 53 7.19 -0.91 15.70
N LEU A 54 6.59 -1.79 16.50
CA LEU A 54 6.59 -1.69 17.97
C LEU A 54 8.01 -1.73 18.54
N GLY A 55 8.83 -2.68 18.11
CA GLY A 55 10.22 -2.79 18.56
C GLY A 55 11.04 -1.55 18.22
N PHE A 56 10.83 -0.97 17.03
CA PHE A 56 11.46 0.30 16.67
C PHE A 56 10.98 1.47 17.52
N LEU A 57 9.68 1.58 17.77
CA LEU A 57 9.12 2.64 18.60
C LEU A 57 9.62 2.55 20.04
N ALA A 58 9.62 1.34 20.62
CA ALA A 58 10.12 1.08 21.97
C ALA A 58 11.62 1.44 22.09
N ALA A 59 12.42 1.14 21.07
CA ALA A 59 13.85 1.42 21.09
C ALA A 59 14.20 2.89 20.89
N THR A 60 13.36 3.67 20.21
CA THR A 60 13.70 5.04 19.79
C THR A 60 12.86 6.14 20.44
N GLY A 61 11.63 5.84 20.86
CA GLY A 61 10.65 6.82 21.35
C GLY A 61 10.27 7.88 20.30
N ARG A 62 10.52 7.64 19.00
CA ARG A 62 10.39 8.67 17.96
C ARG A 62 9.27 8.37 16.98
N LEU A 63 8.42 9.37 16.77
CA LEU A 63 7.37 9.35 15.76
C LEU A 63 7.85 9.98 14.44
N LEU A 64 7.27 9.54 13.33
CA LEU A 64 7.54 10.11 12.02
C LEU A 64 6.73 11.41 11.88
N THR A 65 7.37 12.56 12.03
CA THR A 65 6.67 13.86 11.97
C THR A 65 5.94 14.12 10.65
N LEU A 66 6.45 13.58 9.54
CA LEU A 66 5.79 13.63 8.23
C LEU A 66 4.45 12.87 8.20
N ALA A 67 4.22 11.96 9.13
CA ALA A 67 2.97 11.22 9.28
C ALA A 67 1.99 11.92 10.24
N ALA A 68 2.20 13.18 10.62
CA ALA A 68 1.26 13.95 11.44
C ALA A 68 -0.20 13.90 10.92
N PRO A 69 -0.48 14.01 9.60
CA PRO A 69 -1.85 13.84 9.12
C PRO A 69 -2.43 12.45 9.39
N ILE A 70 -1.61 11.40 9.32
CA ILE A 70 -2.04 10.04 9.67
C ILE A 70 -2.31 9.92 11.17
N TYR A 71 -1.48 10.50 12.03
CA TYR A 71 -1.77 10.48 13.47
C TYR A 71 -3.09 11.18 13.80
N ALA A 72 -3.38 12.33 13.15
CA ALA A 72 -4.68 12.99 13.27
C ALA A 72 -5.82 12.11 12.73
N MET A 73 -5.61 11.43 11.60
CA MET A 73 -6.57 10.47 11.04
C MET A 73 -6.86 9.33 12.02
N LEU A 74 -5.82 8.77 12.66
CA LEU A 74 -5.93 7.72 13.67
C LEU A 74 -6.71 8.20 14.91
N CYS A 75 -6.47 9.43 15.38
CA CYS A 75 -7.27 10.02 16.44
C CYS A 75 -8.75 10.15 16.06
N LEU A 76 -9.06 10.61 14.84
CA LEU A 76 -10.43 10.64 14.33
C LEU A 76 -11.04 9.25 14.26
N GLY A 77 -10.28 8.24 13.86
CA GLY A 77 -10.72 6.85 13.86
C GLY A 77 -11.06 6.34 15.25
N VAL A 78 -10.22 6.61 16.25
CA VAL A 78 -10.51 6.24 17.65
C VAL A 78 -11.79 6.91 18.12
N LEU A 79 -11.95 8.22 17.85
CA LEU A 79 -13.17 8.94 18.20
C LEU A 79 -14.40 8.39 17.48
N GLY A 80 -14.29 8.09 16.18
CA GLY A 80 -15.34 7.50 15.37
C GLY A 80 -15.76 6.12 15.86
N THR A 81 -14.80 5.24 16.17
CA THR A 81 -15.06 3.93 16.78
C THR A 81 -15.75 4.11 18.14
N LEU A 82 -15.23 4.92 19.05
CA LEU A 82 -15.83 5.07 20.38
C LEU A 82 -17.22 5.72 20.35
N ALA A 83 -17.48 6.64 19.42
CA ALA A 83 -18.73 7.40 19.35
C ALA A 83 -19.81 6.75 18.47
N VAL A 84 -19.43 6.05 17.39
CA VAL A 84 -20.37 5.57 16.36
C VAL A 84 -20.53 4.04 16.40
N ASN A 85 -19.44 3.30 16.55
CA ASN A 85 -19.46 1.83 16.61
C ASN A 85 -18.35 1.30 17.54
N PRO A 86 -18.61 1.13 18.84
CA PRO A 86 -17.60 0.79 19.84
C PRO A 86 -17.19 -0.70 19.76
N ASP A 87 -16.54 -1.07 18.64
CA ASP A 87 -15.95 -2.38 18.42
C ASP A 87 -14.48 -2.40 18.89
N PRO A 88 -14.13 -3.21 19.91
CA PRO A 88 -12.75 -3.38 20.36
C PRO A 88 -11.81 -3.86 19.24
N LEU A 89 -12.30 -4.66 18.30
CA LEU A 89 -11.47 -5.15 17.19
C LEU A 89 -11.06 -4.02 16.25
N ALA A 90 -11.93 -3.03 16.02
CA ALA A 90 -11.58 -1.82 15.30
C ALA A 90 -10.42 -1.07 15.99
N LEU A 91 -10.45 -0.90 17.31
CA LEU A 91 -9.35 -0.27 18.06
C LEU A 91 -8.02 -1.02 17.91
N VAL A 92 -8.06 -2.36 17.92
CA VAL A 92 -6.87 -3.20 17.66
C VAL A 92 -6.32 -2.95 16.25
N LYS A 93 -7.18 -2.88 15.24
CA LYS A 93 -6.75 -2.58 13.85
C LYS A 93 -6.20 -1.15 13.73
N ILE A 94 -6.78 -0.16 14.40
CA ILE A 94 -6.23 1.22 14.45
C ILE A 94 -4.82 1.20 15.08
N ALA A 95 -4.65 0.48 16.19
CA ALA A 95 -3.34 0.31 16.81
C ALA A 95 -2.34 -0.41 15.86
N GLN A 96 -2.79 -1.39 15.09
CA GLN A 96 -1.95 -2.01 14.05
C GLN A 96 -1.52 -1.00 12.99
N ILE A 97 -2.42 -0.13 12.49
CA ILE A 97 -2.04 0.92 11.54
C ILE A 97 -1.00 1.86 12.16
N PHE A 98 -1.18 2.27 13.42
CA PHE A 98 -0.19 3.07 14.14
C PHE A 98 1.20 2.40 14.18
N LEU A 99 1.25 1.10 14.48
CA LEU A 99 2.49 0.33 14.47
C LEU A 99 3.07 0.18 13.05
N MET A 100 2.24 0.10 12.03
CA MET A 100 2.69 0.08 10.63
C MET A 100 3.24 1.43 10.17
N VAL A 101 2.75 2.56 10.69
CA VAL A 101 3.39 3.88 10.51
C VAL A 101 4.77 3.89 11.17
N ALA A 102 4.91 3.29 12.36
CA ALA A 102 6.22 3.13 13.01
C ALA A 102 7.16 2.21 12.21
N LEU A 103 6.64 1.15 11.58
CA LEU A 103 7.40 0.33 10.63
C LEU A 103 7.87 1.15 9.41
N ALA A 104 6.99 1.96 8.82
CA ALA A 104 7.38 2.86 7.72
C ALA A 104 8.49 3.84 8.15
N HIS A 105 8.41 4.34 9.39
CA HIS A 105 9.48 5.15 9.99
C HIS A 105 10.78 4.36 10.07
N PHE A 106 10.77 3.16 10.66
CA PHE A 106 11.92 2.27 10.75
C PHE A 106 12.59 2.07 9.38
N VAL A 107 11.82 1.63 8.38
CA VAL A 107 12.31 1.42 7.02
C VAL A 107 12.89 2.71 6.43
N SER A 108 12.26 3.87 6.67
CA SER A 108 12.74 5.17 6.17
C SER A 108 14.08 5.64 6.76
N THR A 109 14.50 5.05 7.88
CA THR A 109 15.79 5.32 8.53
C THR A 109 16.91 4.40 8.06
N ARG A 110 16.60 3.38 7.26
CA ARG A 110 17.58 2.40 6.76
C ARG A 110 18.07 2.76 5.37
N PRO A 111 19.30 2.38 5.02
CA PRO A 111 19.75 2.41 3.63
C PRO A 111 18.79 1.60 2.73
N PRO A 112 18.26 2.18 1.64
CA PRO A 112 17.25 1.51 0.81
C PRO A 112 17.66 0.14 0.26
N HIS A 113 18.95 -0.05 0.02
CA HIS A 113 19.49 -1.30 -0.49
C HIS A 113 19.44 -2.44 0.54
N GLU A 114 19.36 -2.15 1.84
CA GLU A 114 19.25 -3.18 2.88
C GLU A 114 17.93 -3.94 2.78
N LEU A 115 16.79 -3.24 2.59
CA LEU A 115 15.50 -3.90 2.39
C LEU A 115 15.51 -4.73 1.10
N THR A 116 16.03 -4.18 -0.01
CA THR A 116 16.12 -4.90 -1.28
C THR A 116 17.03 -6.13 -1.15
N ASN A 117 18.10 -6.05 -0.37
CA ASN A 117 18.95 -7.20 -0.04
C ASN A 117 18.21 -8.23 0.80
N MET A 118 17.45 -7.80 1.81
CA MET A 118 16.68 -8.70 2.66
C MET A 118 15.57 -9.41 1.87
N ALA A 119 14.83 -8.67 1.04
CA ALA A 119 13.85 -9.25 0.11
C ALA A 119 14.49 -10.24 -0.86
N ALA A 120 15.68 -9.95 -1.40
CA ALA A 120 16.41 -10.87 -2.26
C ALA A 120 16.92 -12.13 -1.52
N ARG A 121 17.26 -12.01 -0.22
CA ARG A 121 17.77 -13.13 0.59
C ARG A 121 16.66 -14.02 1.16
N ILE A 122 15.48 -13.44 1.43
CA ILE A 122 14.38 -14.15 2.08
C ILE A 122 13.24 -14.40 1.09
N LEU A 123 12.62 -13.33 0.56
CA LEU A 123 11.40 -13.46 -0.25
C LEU A 123 11.66 -14.07 -1.62
N LEU A 124 12.78 -13.76 -2.27
CA LEU A 124 13.08 -14.33 -3.60
C LEU A 124 13.29 -15.85 -3.55
N PRO A 125 14.12 -16.43 -2.65
CA PRO A 125 14.21 -17.89 -2.51
C PRO A 125 12.89 -18.55 -2.16
N VAL A 126 12.12 -17.96 -1.22
CA VAL A 126 10.79 -18.46 -0.86
C VAL A 126 9.86 -18.46 -2.08
N ALA A 127 9.86 -17.40 -2.89
CA ALA A 127 9.06 -17.30 -4.11
C ALA A 127 9.51 -18.28 -5.21
N LEU A 128 10.83 -18.46 -5.39
CA LEU A 128 11.41 -19.39 -6.36
C LEU A 128 11.08 -20.85 -6.06
N ILE A 129 10.80 -21.19 -4.80
CA ILE A 129 10.36 -22.53 -4.39
C ILE A 129 8.83 -22.60 -4.43
N ALA A 130 8.15 -21.66 -3.76
CA ALA A 130 6.71 -21.73 -3.55
C ALA A 130 5.91 -21.58 -4.84
N ILE A 131 6.29 -20.66 -5.74
CA ILE A 131 5.50 -20.41 -6.97
C ILE A 131 5.57 -21.61 -7.92
N PRO A 132 6.75 -22.16 -8.28
CA PRO A 132 6.79 -23.37 -9.12
C PRO A 132 6.13 -24.57 -8.47
N LEU A 133 6.28 -24.74 -7.15
CA LEU A 133 5.61 -25.82 -6.41
C LEU A 133 4.10 -25.68 -6.51
N GLU A 134 3.56 -24.50 -6.25
CA GLU A 134 2.12 -24.21 -6.35
C GLU A 134 1.60 -24.42 -7.79
N ILE A 135 2.38 -24.08 -8.82
CA ILE A 135 2.02 -24.36 -10.22
C ILE A 135 2.05 -25.87 -10.52
N ALA A 136 2.99 -26.60 -9.93
CA ALA A 136 3.20 -28.02 -10.22
C ALA A 136 2.19 -28.93 -9.52
N VAL A 137 1.78 -28.60 -8.30
CA VAL A 137 0.93 -29.48 -7.47
C VAL A 137 -0.27 -28.79 -6.83
N GLY A 138 -0.35 -27.46 -6.85
CA GLY A 138 -1.44 -26.70 -6.23
C GLY A 138 -2.70 -26.66 -7.10
N GLU A 139 -3.85 -26.54 -6.46
CA GLU A 139 -5.13 -26.38 -7.16
C GLU A 139 -5.40 -24.89 -7.41
N PRO A 140 -5.71 -24.48 -8.66
CA PRO A 140 -6.04 -23.08 -8.92
C PRO A 140 -7.36 -22.70 -8.26
N GLU A 141 -7.35 -21.65 -7.44
CA GLU A 141 -8.54 -21.12 -6.74
C GLU A 141 -9.59 -20.61 -7.74
N SER A 142 -9.15 -20.10 -8.88
CA SER A 142 -10.02 -19.67 -9.97
C SER A 142 -9.27 -19.64 -11.30
N VAL A 143 -10.02 -19.43 -12.37
CA VAL A 143 -9.47 -19.28 -13.73
C VAL A 143 -9.89 -17.94 -14.29
N ARG A 144 -9.02 -17.32 -15.09
CA ARG A 144 -9.30 -16.03 -15.72
C ARG A 144 -8.99 -16.05 -17.21
N SER A 145 -9.84 -15.40 -18.00
CA SER A 145 -9.53 -15.06 -19.39
C SER A 145 -8.76 -13.73 -19.47
N LEU A 146 -7.62 -13.74 -20.17
CA LEU A 146 -6.83 -12.56 -20.53
C LEU A 146 -6.53 -12.62 -22.02
N GLY A 147 -7.19 -11.79 -22.83
CA GLY A 147 -7.00 -11.79 -24.28
C GLY A 147 -7.33 -13.14 -24.95
N GLY A 148 -8.34 -13.85 -24.42
CA GLY A 148 -8.71 -15.20 -24.89
C GLY A 148 -7.90 -16.33 -24.25
N LEU A 149 -6.79 -16.03 -23.57
CA LEU A 149 -6.00 -17.04 -22.86
C LEU A 149 -6.58 -17.31 -21.47
N THR A 150 -6.82 -18.58 -21.18
CA THR A 150 -7.31 -19.08 -19.90
C THR A 150 -6.12 -19.32 -18.98
N LEU A 151 -5.94 -18.45 -17.97
CA LEU A 151 -4.84 -18.50 -17.02
C LEU A 151 -5.35 -18.96 -15.64
N PRO A 152 -4.71 -19.99 -15.04
CA PRO A 152 -5.00 -20.38 -13.66
C PRO A 152 -4.56 -19.29 -12.67
N ARG A 153 -5.30 -19.13 -11.58
CA ARG A 153 -5.00 -18.19 -10.50
C ARG A 153 -4.68 -18.96 -9.23
N PHE A 154 -3.44 -18.82 -8.80
CA PHE A 154 -2.90 -19.45 -7.61
C PHE A 154 -2.88 -18.45 -6.43
N MET A 155 -2.90 -18.96 -5.20
CA MET A 155 -2.97 -18.16 -3.97
C MET A 155 -1.70 -17.34 -3.75
N GLY A 156 -0.52 -17.90 -4.06
CA GLY A 156 0.79 -17.28 -3.87
C GLY A 156 1.17 -17.04 -2.40
N LEU A 157 2.30 -16.37 -2.18
CA LEU A 157 2.89 -16.15 -0.83
C LEU A 157 1.95 -15.45 0.17
N ALA A 158 1.03 -14.63 -0.33
CA ALA A 158 0.11 -13.84 0.48
C ALA A 158 -1.14 -14.60 0.93
N GLY A 159 -1.33 -15.83 0.45
CA GLY A 159 -2.49 -16.67 0.76
C GLY A 159 -3.80 -16.22 0.16
N TYR A 160 -3.76 -15.30 -0.81
CA TYR A 160 -4.87 -14.93 -1.66
C TYR A 160 -4.28 -14.41 -2.96
N HIS A 161 -4.84 -14.88 -4.08
CA HIS A 161 -4.33 -14.56 -5.40
C HIS A 161 -4.24 -13.04 -5.65
N THR A 162 -5.20 -12.23 -5.17
CA THR A 162 -5.12 -10.77 -5.32
C THR A 162 -3.96 -10.19 -4.52
N HIS A 163 -3.84 -10.55 -3.25
CA HIS A 163 -2.84 -9.97 -2.35
C HIS A 163 -1.41 -10.35 -2.78
N SER A 164 -1.23 -11.56 -3.31
CA SER A 164 0.04 -12.01 -3.88
C SER A 164 0.41 -11.21 -5.11
N ALA A 165 -0.54 -10.90 -5.98
CA ALA A 165 -0.30 -10.00 -7.12
C ALA A 165 0.15 -8.60 -6.67
N GLY A 166 -0.43 -8.07 -5.59
CA GLY A 166 0.00 -6.81 -4.98
C GLY A 166 1.44 -6.85 -4.46
N LEU A 167 1.80 -7.93 -3.74
CA LEU A 167 3.16 -8.12 -3.24
C LEU A 167 4.17 -8.30 -4.38
N TYR A 168 3.86 -9.12 -5.38
CA TYR A 168 4.79 -9.43 -6.47
C TYR A 168 5.07 -8.19 -7.33
N PHE A 169 4.06 -7.40 -7.69
CA PHE A 169 4.33 -6.15 -8.40
C PHE A 169 5.12 -5.14 -7.56
N PHE A 170 4.86 -5.03 -6.26
CA PHE A 170 5.67 -4.20 -5.37
C PHE A 170 7.14 -4.63 -5.39
N LEU A 171 7.41 -5.92 -5.26
CA LEU A 171 8.77 -6.47 -5.30
C LEU A 171 9.42 -6.24 -6.67
N ALA A 172 8.66 -6.40 -7.76
CA ALA A 172 9.14 -6.10 -9.11
C ALA A 172 9.61 -4.65 -9.25
N ILE A 173 8.80 -3.69 -8.78
CA ILE A 173 9.15 -2.26 -8.79
C ILE A 173 10.34 -1.97 -7.87
N LEU A 174 10.38 -2.59 -6.68
CA LEU A 174 11.49 -2.43 -5.73
C LEU A 174 12.83 -2.90 -6.33
N PHE A 175 12.84 -4.09 -6.95
CA PHE A 175 14.03 -4.64 -7.61
C PHE A 175 14.43 -3.83 -8.85
N LEU A 176 13.46 -3.40 -9.65
CA LEU A 176 13.70 -2.54 -10.81
C LEU A 176 14.35 -1.21 -10.39
N ALA A 177 13.83 -0.59 -9.33
CA ALA A 177 14.37 0.66 -8.77
C ALA A 177 15.82 0.53 -8.26
N HIS A 178 16.25 -0.70 -7.94
CA HIS A 178 17.60 -1.03 -7.50
C HIS A 178 18.44 -1.72 -8.58
N ARG A 179 18.01 -1.66 -9.86
CA ARG A 179 18.73 -2.22 -11.01
C ARG A 179 19.00 -3.73 -10.89
N ARG A 180 18.03 -4.47 -10.37
CA ARG A 180 18.03 -5.95 -10.32
C ARG A 180 17.00 -6.49 -11.31
N PRO A 181 17.30 -6.47 -12.63
CA PRO A 181 16.32 -6.76 -13.66
C PRO A 181 15.80 -8.20 -13.60
N TRP A 182 16.65 -9.17 -13.24
CA TRP A 182 16.26 -10.58 -13.15
C TRP A 182 15.20 -10.85 -12.07
N PRO A 183 15.42 -10.50 -10.78
CA PRO A 183 14.36 -10.59 -9.78
C PRO A 183 13.12 -9.75 -10.12
N ALA A 184 13.32 -8.58 -10.73
CA ALA A 184 12.19 -7.73 -11.13
C ALA A 184 11.32 -8.41 -12.18
N LEU A 185 11.94 -9.00 -13.22
CA LEU A 185 11.25 -9.74 -14.27
C LEU A 185 10.56 -10.97 -13.71
N PHE A 186 11.22 -11.73 -12.84
CA PHE A 186 10.62 -12.90 -12.18
C PHE A 186 9.33 -12.54 -11.45
N PHE A 187 9.35 -11.52 -10.58
CA PHE A 187 8.16 -11.12 -9.83
C PHE A 187 7.08 -10.48 -10.74
N ALA A 188 7.48 -9.76 -11.80
CA ALA A 188 6.52 -9.25 -12.78
C ALA A 188 5.77 -10.39 -13.49
N LEU A 189 6.49 -11.43 -13.92
CA LEU A 189 5.91 -12.62 -14.55
C LEU A 189 5.08 -13.44 -13.56
N ALA A 190 5.55 -13.61 -12.32
CA ALA A 190 4.80 -14.26 -11.25
C ALA A 190 3.45 -13.57 -10.96
N THR A 191 3.30 -12.29 -11.30
CA THR A 191 2.00 -11.64 -11.11
C THR A 191 0.93 -12.14 -12.12
N LEU A 192 1.35 -12.68 -13.25
CA LEU A 192 0.43 -13.27 -14.24
C LEU A 192 -0.30 -14.50 -13.67
N THR A 193 0.30 -15.20 -12.71
CA THR A 193 -0.27 -16.41 -12.09
C THR A 193 -1.20 -16.11 -10.91
N THR A 194 -1.33 -14.84 -10.50
CA THR A 194 -2.11 -14.40 -9.32
C THR A 194 -3.21 -13.38 -9.70
N GLY A 195 -3.03 -12.64 -10.79
CA GLY A 195 -4.13 -12.25 -11.68
C GLY A 195 -5.11 -11.18 -11.19
N SER A 196 -4.68 -10.18 -10.40
CA SER A 196 -5.52 -9.01 -10.07
C SER A 196 -5.44 -7.90 -11.12
N ARG A 197 -6.59 -7.53 -11.74
CA ARG A 197 -6.68 -6.39 -12.67
C ARG A 197 -6.26 -5.07 -12.01
N GLY A 198 -6.73 -4.82 -10.79
CA GLY A 198 -6.44 -3.59 -10.06
C GLY A 198 -4.94 -3.43 -9.78
N PHE A 199 -4.28 -4.47 -9.25
CA PHE A 199 -2.84 -4.40 -8.97
C PHE A 199 -1.99 -4.37 -10.24
N ALA A 200 -2.41 -5.04 -11.31
CA ALA A 200 -1.75 -4.93 -12.61
C ALA A 200 -1.84 -3.51 -13.18
N MET A 201 -3.01 -2.87 -13.10
CA MET A 201 -3.16 -1.49 -13.55
C MET A 201 -2.33 -0.51 -12.70
N ALA A 202 -2.30 -0.69 -11.38
CA ALA A 202 -1.41 0.08 -10.50
C ALA A 202 0.08 -0.13 -10.87
N GLY A 203 0.48 -1.37 -11.14
CA GLY A 203 1.83 -1.72 -11.58
C GLY A 203 2.21 -1.08 -12.92
N LEU A 204 1.30 -1.14 -13.91
CA LEU A 204 1.46 -0.50 -15.21
C LEU A 204 1.54 1.02 -15.10
N ALA A 205 0.72 1.65 -14.25
CA ALA A 205 0.78 3.08 -13.99
C ALA A 205 2.12 3.49 -13.36
N ALA A 206 2.60 2.72 -12.38
CA ALA A 206 3.92 2.91 -11.78
C ALA A 206 5.05 2.74 -12.80
N LEU A 207 4.96 1.75 -13.69
CA LEU A 207 5.92 1.53 -14.77
C LEU A 207 5.89 2.67 -15.81
N ALA A 208 4.72 3.17 -16.18
CA ALA A 208 4.59 4.33 -17.06
C ALA A 208 5.29 5.56 -16.46
N VAL A 209 5.11 5.81 -15.15
CA VAL A 209 5.85 6.86 -14.43
C VAL A 209 7.35 6.56 -14.36
N HIS A 210 7.76 5.29 -14.25
CA HIS A 210 9.17 4.93 -14.30
C HIS A 210 9.82 5.32 -15.64
N LEU A 211 9.11 5.06 -16.74
CA LEU A 211 9.55 5.29 -18.12
C LEU A 211 9.41 6.75 -18.58
N ALA A 212 8.57 7.56 -17.92
CA ALA A 212 8.36 8.95 -18.31
C ALA A 212 9.68 9.77 -18.31
N PRO A 213 9.96 10.56 -19.36
CA PRO A 213 11.20 11.32 -19.45
C PRO A 213 11.23 12.51 -18.48
N GLY A 214 12.34 12.64 -17.74
CA GLY A 214 12.61 13.80 -16.89
C GLY A 214 11.80 13.86 -15.59
N ALA A 215 12.31 14.59 -14.59
CA ALA A 215 11.67 14.66 -13.27
C ALA A 215 10.32 15.38 -13.29
N ARG A 216 10.16 16.40 -14.14
CA ARG A 216 8.92 17.20 -14.23
C ARG A 216 7.74 16.38 -14.71
N LEU A 217 7.91 15.61 -15.79
CA LEU A 217 6.83 14.78 -16.31
C LEU A 217 6.50 13.64 -15.35
N LYS A 218 7.52 12.97 -14.77
CA LYS A 218 7.30 11.96 -13.72
C LYS A 218 6.46 12.49 -12.57
N PHE A 219 6.78 13.69 -12.09
CA PHE A 219 6.02 14.33 -11.03
C PHE A 219 4.60 14.68 -11.47
N ALA A 220 4.42 15.30 -12.64
CA ALA A 220 3.10 15.63 -13.16
C ALA A 220 2.21 14.40 -13.33
N SER A 221 2.73 13.31 -13.91
CA SER A 221 2.01 12.04 -14.05
C SER A 221 1.67 11.43 -12.68
N ALA A 222 2.61 11.41 -11.74
CA ALA A 222 2.36 10.88 -10.40
C ALA A 222 1.33 11.72 -9.62
N ALA A 223 1.39 13.05 -9.73
CA ALA A 223 0.43 13.96 -9.11
C ALA A 223 -0.97 13.82 -9.73
N ALA A 224 -1.06 13.67 -11.06
CA ALA A 224 -2.32 13.42 -11.75
C ALA A 224 -2.95 12.09 -11.31
N LEU A 225 -2.15 11.02 -11.20
CA LEU A 225 -2.61 9.71 -10.72
C LEU A 225 -3.08 9.76 -9.26
N LEU A 226 -2.32 10.42 -8.37
CA LEU A 226 -2.76 10.63 -6.99
C LEU A 226 -4.05 11.45 -6.94
N GLY A 227 -4.15 12.52 -7.73
CA GLY A 227 -5.35 13.34 -7.83
C GLY A 227 -6.57 12.52 -8.26
N ALA A 228 -6.44 11.74 -9.34
CA ALA A 228 -7.50 10.87 -9.84
C ALA A 228 -7.92 9.80 -8.81
N ALA A 229 -6.95 9.13 -8.18
CA ALA A 229 -7.24 8.12 -7.16
C ALA A 229 -7.88 8.73 -5.91
N ALA A 230 -7.33 9.83 -5.39
CA ALA A 230 -7.85 10.51 -4.22
C ALA A 230 -9.26 11.05 -4.43
N THR A 231 -9.54 11.64 -5.59
CA THR A 231 -10.85 12.23 -5.92
C THR A 231 -11.90 11.20 -6.36
N THR A 232 -11.55 9.90 -6.39
CA THR A 232 -12.47 8.83 -6.81
C THR A 232 -13.83 8.85 -6.11
N PRO A 233 -13.94 9.06 -4.77
CA PRO A 233 -15.24 9.20 -4.11
C PRO A 233 -16.13 10.30 -4.71
N LEU A 234 -15.52 11.44 -5.07
CA LEU A 234 -16.24 12.59 -5.64
C LEU A 234 -16.67 12.32 -7.08
N TRP A 235 -15.81 11.70 -7.88
CA TRP A 235 -16.12 11.34 -9.27
C TRP A 235 -17.28 10.35 -9.36
N ILE A 236 -17.30 9.33 -8.51
CA ILE A 236 -18.37 8.32 -8.50
C ILE A 236 -19.68 8.95 -8.05
N TRP A 237 -19.65 9.80 -7.02
CA TRP A 237 -20.83 10.53 -6.57
C TRP A 237 -21.39 11.43 -7.68
N ALA A 238 -20.54 12.27 -8.29
CA ALA A 238 -20.95 13.16 -9.37
C ALA A 238 -21.48 12.39 -10.59
N LEU A 239 -20.85 11.25 -10.92
CA LEU A 239 -21.32 10.35 -11.96
C LEU A 239 -22.72 9.82 -11.63
N ASP A 240 -22.96 9.30 -10.41
CA ASP A 240 -24.27 8.79 -10.00
C ASP A 240 -25.39 9.84 -10.18
N GLN A 241 -25.13 11.10 -9.82
CA GLN A 241 -26.10 12.19 -10.00
C GLN A 241 -26.48 12.44 -11.48
N ALA A 242 -25.59 12.11 -12.41
CA ALA A 242 -25.80 12.31 -13.85
C ALA A 242 -26.38 11.08 -14.57
N LEU A 243 -26.35 9.89 -13.95
CA LEU A 243 -26.77 8.64 -14.59
C LEU A 243 -28.28 8.38 -14.45
N SER A 244 -28.91 7.97 -15.55
CA SER A 244 -30.27 7.40 -15.54
C SER A 244 -30.31 6.04 -14.82
N PRO A 245 -31.48 5.57 -14.35
CA PRO A 245 -31.62 4.26 -13.73
C PRO A 245 -31.07 3.10 -14.58
N GLN A 246 -31.30 3.13 -15.90
CA GLN A 246 -30.80 2.11 -16.83
C GLN A 246 -29.26 2.14 -16.91
N ALA A 247 -28.67 3.33 -16.95
CA ALA A 247 -27.21 3.47 -17.02
C ALA A 247 -26.54 3.01 -15.71
N ARG A 248 -27.18 3.26 -14.55
CA ARG A 248 -26.73 2.72 -13.25
C ARG A 248 -26.73 1.20 -13.24
N ALA A 249 -27.83 0.57 -13.66
CA ALA A 249 -27.94 -0.89 -13.73
C ALA A 249 -26.88 -1.50 -14.65
N TRP A 250 -26.67 -0.90 -15.83
CA TRP A 250 -25.61 -1.31 -16.75
C TRP A 250 -24.22 -1.18 -16.12
N LEU A 251 -23.92 -0.05 -15.47
CA LEU A 251 -22.62 0.19 -14.85
C LEU A 251 -22.36 -0.76 -13.68
N THR A 252 -23.39 -1.06 -12.87
CA THR A 252 -23.35 -2.09 -11.83
C THR A 252 -22.95 -3.43 -12.43
N LEU A 253 -23.57 -3.87 -13.53
CA LEU A 253 -23.20 -5.13 -14.18
C LEU A 253 -21.78 -5.10 -14.78
N ALA A 254 -21.44 -4.03 -15.51
CA ALA A 254 -20.15 -3.87 -16.18
C ALA A 254 -18.97 -3.85 -15.20
N THR A 255 -19.17 -3.31 -14.00
CA THR A 255 -18.15 -3.25 -12.94
C THR A 255 -18.17 -4.45 -12.00
N THR A 256 -18.95 -5.50 -12.32
CA THR A 256 -19.15 -6.65 -11.42
C THR A 256 -19.59 -6.19 -10.03
N LYS A 257 -20.57 -5.28 -10.02
CA LYS A 257 -21.22 -4.65 -8.85
C LYS A 257 -20.34 -3.72 -8.01
N ARG A 258 -19.06 -3.52 -8.36
CA ARG A 258 -18.16 -2.60 -7.61
C ARG A 258 -18.70 -1.17 -7.54
N TYR A 259 -19.38 -0.70 -8.58
CA TYR A 259 -20.03 0.61 -8.58
C TYR A 259 -21.04 0.79 -7.43
N GLU A 260 -21.90 -0.21 -7.18
CA GLU A 260 -22.92 -0.16 -6.12
C GLU A 260 -22.29 -0.19 -4.72
N HIS A 261 -21.26 -1.00 -4.52
CA HIS A 261 -20.48 -1.01 -3.28
C HIS A 261 -19.80 0.34 -3.01
N TRP A 262 -19.19 0.91 -4.05
CA TRP A 262 -18.52 2.19 -3.97
C TRP A 262 -19.49 3.31 -3.62
N LEU A 263 -20.64 3.36 -4.28
CA LEU A 263 -21.69 4.33 -3.99
C LEU A 263 -22.22 4.19 -2.56
N THR A 264 -22.39 2.96 -2.08
CA THR A 264 -22.85 2.68 -0.70
C THR A 264 -21.88 3.24 0.34
N TYR A 265 -20.58 3.00 0.18
CA TYR A 265 -19.56 3.56 1.07
C TYR A 265 -19.43 5.08 0.95
N ILE A 266 -19.61 5.64 -0.24
CA ILE A 266 -19.68 7.09 -0.42
C ILE A 266 -20.88 7.67 0.35
N ASN A 267 -22.04 7.02 0.29
CA ASN A 267 -23.23 7.42 1.04
C ASN A 267 -23.01 7.36 2.56
N MET A 268 -22.24 6.39 3.07
CA MET A 268 -21.84 6.36 4.48
C MET A 268 -21.10 7.63 4.88
N GLY A 269 -20.12 8.06 4.08
CA GLY A 269 -19.33 9.26 4.33
C GLY A 269 -20.12 10.55 4.15
N LEU A 270 -21.02 10.61 3.16
CA LEU A 270 -21.87 11.78 2.94
C LEU A 270 -22.90 11.98 4.06
N LYS A 271 -23.50 10.90 4.56
CA LYS A 271 -24.46 10.96 5.68
C LYS A 271 -23.78 11.11 7.04
N ASN A 272 -22.50 10.76 7.18
CA ASN A 272 -21.71 10.89 8.40
C ASN A 272 -20.41 11.67 8.13
N PRO A 273 -20.50 12.98 7.82
CA PRO A 273 -19.40 13.74 7.21
C PRO A 273 -18.22 14.04 8.13
N LEU A 274 -18.28 13.71 9.42
CA LEU A 274 -17.17 13.94 10.35
C LEU A 274 -16.39 12.66 10.67
N LEU A 275 -17.10 11.59 11.05
CA LEU A 275 -16.50 10.38 11.61
C LEU A 275 -16.75 9.13 10.76
N GLY A 276 -17.49 9.25 9.65
CA GLY A 276 -17.95 8.09 8.89
C GLY A 276 -18.84 7.19 9.75
N VAL A 277 -18.88 5.90 9.42
CA VAL A 277 -19.62 4.88 10.19
C VAL A 277 -18.78 4.17 11.27
N GLY A 278 -17.52 4.58 11.43
CA GLY A 278 -16.54 3.90 12.28
C GLY A 278 -15.67 2.92 11.49
N TYR A 279 -14.39 2.84 11.83
CA TYR A 279 -13.44 1.99 11.10
C TYR A 279 -13.81 0.50 11.19
N GLY A 280 -13.84 -0.17 10.04
CA GLY A 280 -14.20 -1.58 9.96
C GLY A 280 -15.68 -1.87 10.13
N ALA A 281 -16.51 -0.86 10.38
CA ALA A 281 -17.96 -0.97 10.54
C ALA A 281 -18.74 -0.95 9.22
N GLY A 282 -18.04 -0.82 8.09
CA GLY A 282 -18.64 -0.70 6.76
C GLY A 282 -19.59 -1.85 6.42
N PRO A 283 -19.19 -3.13 6.60
CA PRO A 283 -20.08 -4.27 6.36
C PRO A 283 -21.36 -4.23 7.21
N GLU A 284 -21.24 -3.97 8.51
CA GLU A 284 -22.40 -3.91 9.43
C GLU A 284 -23.30 -2.71 9.14
N ALA A 285 -22.72 -1.62 8.63
CA ALA A 285 -23.47 -0.45 8.21
C ALA A 285 -24.10 -0.61 6.82
N TYR A 286 -23.64 -1.56 6.00
CA TYR A 286 -23.89 -1.61 4.55
C TYR A 286 -25.37 -1.46 4.20
N ASP A 287 -26.24 -2.29 4.77
CA ASP A 287 -27.67 -2.34 4.43
C ASP A 287 -28.41 -1.03 4.74
N ARG A 288 -27.92 -0.21 5.69
CA ARG A 288 -28.51 1.09 6.03
C ARG A 288 -28.25 2.17 4.97
N TYR A 289 -27.20 2.00 4.18
CA TYR A 289 -26.74 2.98 3.18
C TYR A 289 -26.85 2.47 1.75
N HIS A 290 -27.07 1.17 1.58
CA HIS A 290 -27.24 0.52 0.30
C HIS A 290 -28.52 0.97 -0.37
N VAL A 291 -28.40 1.47 -1.60
CA VAL A 291 -29.54 1.79 -2.47
C VAL A 291 -29.55 0.72 -3.54
N ALA A 292 -30.32 -0.35 -3.31
CA ALA A 292 -30.35 -1.50 -4.20
C ALA A 292 -30.82 -1.08 -5.60
N THR A 293 -29.94 -1.23 -6.58
CA THR A 293 -30.29 -1.15 -8.01
C THR A 293 -30.65 -2.53 -8.57
N LEU A 294 -30.14 -3.61 -7.95
CA LEU A 294 -30.47 -5.00 -8.28
C LEU A 294 -30.71 -5.79 -6.98
N SER A 295 -31.86 -6.48 -6.87
CA SER A 295 -32.39 -7.07 -5.63
C SER A 295 -31.77 -8.42 -5.21
N PHE A 296 -30.58 -8.79 -5.70
CA PHE A 296 -29.96 -10.09 -5.42
C PHE A 296 -28.52 -9.91 -4.92
N PHE A 297 -28.33 -9.98 -3.61
CA PHE A 297 -27.02 -9.88 -2.97
C PHE A 297 -26.75 -11.01 -1.98
N GLU A 298 -25.68 -11.76 -2.24
CA GLU A 298 -24.99 -12.57 -1.25
C GLU A 298 -23.48 -12.26 -1.36
N ARG A 299 -22.91 -11.77 -0.25
CA ARG A 299 -21.55 -12.09 0.25
C ARG A 299 -20.32 -11.18 0.12
N GLU A 300 -20.28 -10.05 -0.59
CA GLU A 300 -19.12 -9.13 -0.43
C GLU A 300 -19.52 -7.67 -0.24
N GLN A 301 -19.58 -7.22 1.02
CA GLN A 301 -19.97 -5.85 1.41
C GLN A 301 -18.74 -4.96 1.69
N GLN A 302 -17.70 -5.02 0.86
CA GLN A 302 -16.49 -4.19 1.02
C GLN A 302 -16.23 -3.32 -0.21
N ALA A 303 -15.71 -2.11 0.00
CA ALA A 303 -15.41 -1.20 -1.10
C ALA A 303 -14.17 -1.62 -1.90
N HIS A 304 -13.18 -2.29 -1.29
CA HIS A 304 -11.89 -2.61 -1.94
C HIS A 304 -11.31 -1.40 -2.71
N ASN A 305 -11.39 -0.23 -2.07
CA ASN A 305 -10.85 1.04 -2.55
C ASN A 305 -10.43 1.86 -1.33
N LEU A 306 -9.11 2.02 -1.10
CA LEU A 306 -8.58 2.76 0.05
C LEU A 306 -9.28 4.11 0.26
N TYR A 307 -9.40 4.93 -0.77
CA TYR A 307 -9.98 6.27 -0.64
C TYR A 307 -11.47 6.23 -0.31
N ILE A 308 -12.22 5.30 -0.91
CA ILE A 308 -13.65 5.14 -0.66
C ILE A 308 -13.90 4.54 0.74
N SER A 309 -13.11 3.53 1.13
CA SER A 309 -13.19 2.93 2.46
C SER A 309 -12.86 3.96 3.54
N THR A 310 -11.81 4.77 3.37
CA THR A 310 -11.52 5.87 4.31
C THR A 310 -12.62 6.92 4.31
N PHE A 311 -13.15 7.30 3.14
CA PHE A 311 -14.24 8.28 3.05
C PHE A 311 -15.51 7.80 3.77
N GLY A 312 -15.89 6.54 3.60
CA GLY A 312 -17.10 5.96 4.20
C GLY A 312 -16.96 5.62 5.68
N GLU A 313 -15.88 4.93 6.06
CA GLU A 313 -15.70 4.39 7.42
C GLU A 313 -15.06 5.40 8.38
N TRP A 314 -14.18 6.27 7.91
CA TRP A 314 -13.47 7.26 8.74
C TRP A 314 -13.97 8.69 8.54
N GLY A 315 -14.77 8.91 7.50
CA GLY A 315 -15.33 10.20 7.13
C GLY A 315 -14.44 11.04 6.19
N PRO A 316 -15.02 12.05 5.53
CA PRO A 316 -14.31 13.00 4.66
C PRO A 316 -13.06 13.66 5.29
N PRO A 317 -13.03 14.09 6.57
CA PRO A 317 -11.83 14.69 7.16
C PRO A 317 -10.66 13.71 7.22
N ALA A 318 -10.91 12.45 7.58
CA ALA A 318 -9.90 11.41 7.60
C ALA A 318 -9.38 11.09 6.18
N TRP A 319 -10.28 11.05 5.19
CA TRP A 319 -9.89 10.91 3.77
C TRP A 319 -8.99 12.07 3.31
N ALA A 320 -9.33 13.32 3.66
CA ALA A 320 -8.50 14.48 3.34
C ALA A 320 -7.12 14.40 3.99
N LEU A 321 -7.03 13.94 5.25
CA LEU A 321 -5.76 13.74 5.95
C LEU A 321 -4.90 12.64 5.30
N LEU A 322 -5.50 11.53 4.87
CA LEU A 322 -4.83 10.49 4.10
C LEU A 322 -4.28 11.05 2.78
N THR A 323 -5.10 11.78 2.03
CA THR A 323 -4.67 12.42 0.77
C THR A 323 -3.54 13.41 0.99
N LEU A 324 -3.62 14.23 2.04
CA LEU A 324 -2.57 15.18 2.41
C LEU A 324 -1.25 14.45 2.74
N PHE A 325 -1.30 13.36 3.52
CA PHE A 325 -0.13 12.55 3.81
C PHE A 325 0.52 12.01 2.54
N LEU A 326 -0.27 11.42 1.65
CA LEU A 326 0.21 10.87 0.38
C LEU A 326 0.82 11.95 -0.53
N ALA A 327 0.21 13.15 -0.56
CA ALA A 327 0.74 14.30 -1.27
C ALA A 327 2.09 14.76 -0.69
N ILE A 328 2.24 14.80 0.64
CA ILE A 328 3.50 15.13 1.32
C ILE A 328 4.60 14.12 0.96
N VAL A 329 4.29 12.82 1.01
CA VAL A 329 5.24 11.75 0.62
C VAL A 329 5.64 11.93 -0.84
N LEU A 330 4.67 12.11 -1.74
CA LEU A 330 4.90 12.30 -3.17
C LEU A 330 5.80 13.51 -3.45
N LEU A 331 5.49 14.68 -2.87
CA LEU A 331 6.26 15.92 -3.02
C LEU A 331 7.69 15.75 -2.52
N LYS A 332 7.87 15.11 -1.36
CA LYS A 332 9.20 14.85 -0.80
C LYS A 332 10.02 13.93 -1.71
N VAL A 333 9.41 12.87 -2.25
CA VAL A 333 10.08 11.93 -3.17
C VAL A 333 10.39 12.63 -4.51
N ALA A 334 9.46 13.41 -5.06
CA ALA A 334 9.68 14.15 -6.29
C ALA A 334 10.86 15.12 -6.17
N ARG A 335 10.94 15.85 -5.05
CA ARG A 335 12.00 16.85 -4.81
C ARG A 335 13.40 16.23 -4.72
N TYR A 336 13.53 15.12 -4.01
CA TYR A 336 14.85 14.57 -3.66
C TYR A 336 15.22 13.32 -4.47
N ALA A 337 14.26 12.49 -4.84
CA ALA A 337 14.47 11.16 -5.41
C ALA A 337 13.46 10.83 -6.55
N PRO A 338 13.32 11.66 -7.61
CA PRO A 338 12.27 11.52 -8.62
C PRO A 338 12.32 10.18 -9.38
N ARG A 339 13.49 9.54 -9.48
CA ARG A 339 13.62 8.20 -10.07
C ARG A 339 12.87 7.10 -9.31
N HIS A 340 12.52 7.36 -8.04
CA HIS A 340 11.81 6.44 -7.15
C HIS A 340 10.32 6.79 -7.01
N LEU A 341 9.79 7.74 -7.78
CA LEU A 341 8.34 8.03 -7.86
C LEU A 341 7.42 6.84 -8.23
N PRO A 342 7.87 5.79 -8.95
CA PRO A 342 7.03 4.62 -9.17
C PRO A 342 6.54 3.95 -7.89
N VAL A 343 7.33 3.96 -6.81
CA VAL A 343 6.94 3.34 -5.53
C VAL A 343 5.74 4.04 -4.88
N PRO A 344 5.76 5.37 -4.61
CA PRO A 344 4.59 6.07 -4.09
C PRO A 344 3.40 6.01 -5.06
N VAL A 345 3.61 6.02 -6.38
CA VAL A 345 2.52 5.83 -7.36
C VAL A 345 1.86 4.46 -7.21
N TYR A 346 2.67 3.41 -7.07
CA TYR A 346 2.16 2.07 -6.89
C TYR A 346 1.30 1.96 -5.64
N VAL A 347 1.81 2.37 -4.47
CA VAL A 347 1.06 2.27 -3.20
C VAL A 347 -0.14 3.21 -3.12
N THR A 348 -0.13 4.35 -3.83
CA THR A 348 -1.28 5.28 -3.86
C THR A 348 -2.38 4.83 -4.80
N THR A 349 -2.04 4.09 -5.86
CA THR A 349 -3.01 3.50 -6.79
C THR A 349 -3.35 2.06 -6.46
N LEU A 350 -2.70 1.50 -5.42
CA LEU A 350 -3.06 0.24 -4.81
C LEU A 350 -4.39 0.44 -4.08
N TYR A 351 -5.50 0.22 -4.78
CA TYR A 351 -6.86 0.48 -4.32
C TYR A 351 -7.28 -0.37 -3.09
N THR A 352 -6.43 -0.86 -2.21
CA THR A 352 -6.87 -1.70 -1.07
C THR A 352 -5.99 -1.51 0.15
N LEU A 353 -6.61 -1.45 1.34
CA LEU A 353 -6.02 -1.64 2.68
C LEU A 353 -6.94 -2.50 3.54
N HIS A 354 -7.42 -3.63 3.00
CA HIS A 354 -8.35 -4.52 3.71
C HIS A 354 -7.69 -5.79 4.24
N ASP A 355 -6.40 -5.94 4.01
CA ASP A 355 -5.65 -7.10 4.48
C ASP A 355 -4.21 -6.71 4.82
N GLY A 356 -3.67 -7.33 5.87
CA GLY A 356 -2.35 -7.02 6.40
C GLY A 356 -1.18 -7.07 5.40
N ILE A 357 -1.28 -7.74 4.22
CA ILE A 357 -0.22 -7.74 3.20
C ILE A 357 -0.29 -6.51 2.30
N THR A 358 -1.49 -6.11 1.94
CA THR A 358 -1.78 -4.88 1.21
C THR A 358 -1.39 -3.65 2.05
N GLU A 359 -1.63 -3.71 3.36
CA GLU A 359 -1.08 -2.76 4.34
C GLU A 359 0.45 -2.82 4.42
N TRP A 360 1.02 -4.03 4.41
CA TRP A 360 2.47 -4.21 4.39
C TRP A 360 3.11 -3.52 3.19
N VAL A 361 2.61 -3.81 1.99
CA VAL A 361 3.09 -3.21 0.73
C VAL A 361 2.99 -1.69 0.79
N PHE A 362 1.88 -1.17 1.30
CA PHE A 362 1.68 0.27 1.44
C PHE A 362 2.71 0.91 2.37
N TRP A 363 2.81 0.43 3.62
CA TRP A 363 3.65 1.07 4.64
C TRP A 363 5.15 0.85 4.40
N VAL A 364 5.55 -0.34 3.97
CA VAL A 364 6.95 -0.60 3.57
C VAL A 364 7.31 0.20 2.32
N GLY A 365 6.40 0.30 1.33
CA GLY A 365 6.61 1.13 0.15
C GLY A 365 6.78 2.61 0.46
N VAL A 366 5.95 3.17 1.35
CA VAL A 366 6.13 4.52 1.89
C VAL A 366 7.50 4.67 2.56
N GLY A 367 7.88 3.72 3.43
CA GLY A 367 9.18 3.71 4.10
C GLY A 367 10.35 3.74 3.13
N VAL A 368 10.33 2.89 2.09
CA VAL A 368 11.36 2.81 1.03
C VAL A 368 11.44 4.13 0.25
N ALA A 369 10.30 4.69 -0.15
CA ALA A 369 10.27 5.94 -0.90
C ALA A 369 10.89 7.08 -0.09
N LEU A 370 10.55 7.16 1.21
CA LEU A 370 11.13 8.12 2.14
C LEU A 370 12.62 7.87 2.40
N ALA A 371 13.07 6.63 2.50
CA ALA A 371 14.48 6.26 2.65
C ALA A 371 15.32 6.79 1.48
N HIS A 372 14.86 6.59 0.24
CA HIS A 372 15.51 7.13 -0.95
C HIS A 372 15.54 8.67 -0.95
N ALA A 373 14.44 9.32 -0.61
CA ALA A 373 14.37 10.77 -0.54
C ALA A 373 15.33 11.33 0.54
N ASN A 374 15.43 10.68 1.70
CA ASN A 374 16.34 11.05 2.78
C ASN A 374 17.82 10.90 2.36
N LEU A 375 18.17 9.78 1.71
CA LEU A 375 19.51 9.51 1.19
C LEU A 375 19.97 10.56 0.16
N GLU A 376 19.13 10.86 -0.83
CA GLU A 376 19.48 11.85 -1.85
C GLU A 376 19.51 13.28 -1.28
N ARG A 377 18.63 13.62 -0.32
CA ARG A 377 18.71 14.89 0.41
C ARG A 377 20.03 15.03 1.17
N ALA A 378 20.49 13.97 1.84
CA ALA A 378 21.78 13.98 2.52
C ALA A 378 22.92 14.17 1.53
N ARG A 379 22.97 13.40 0.44
CA ARG A 379 23.99 13.54 -0.62
C ARG A 379 24.09 14.95 -1.17
N ARG A 380 22.96 15.62 -1.44
CA ARG A 380 22.95 17.01 -1.92
C ARG A 380 23.51 18.01 -0.90
N ARG A 381 23.28 17.80 0.39
CA ARG A 381 23.77 18.68 1.47
C ARG A 381 25.29 18.59 1.66
N PHE A 382 25.87 17.43 1.39
CA PHE A 382 27.31 17.19 1.55
C PHE A 382 28.04 17.13 0.20
N ALA A 383 27.41 17.58 -0.88
CA ALA A 383 28.06 17.67 -2.19
C ALA A 383 29.08 18.83 -2.17
N PRO A 384 30.33 18.62 -2.64
CA PRO A 384 31.31 19.70 -2.77
C PRO A 384 30.73 20.84 -3.63
N GLY A 385 30.74 22.07 -3.09
CA GLY A 385 30.22 23.25 -3.79
C GLY A 385 28.74 23.57 -3.54
N ALA A 386 28.04 22.84 -2.66
CA ALA A 386 26.79 23.32 -2.11
C ALA A 386 27.10 24.52 -1.18
N ALA A 387 26.83 25.74 -1.66
CA ALA A 387 26.82 26.91 -0.79
C ALA A 387 25.80 26.68 0.36
N PRO A 388 26.14 27.08 1.59
CA PRO A 388 25.39 26.71 2.80
C PRO A 388 23.91 27.08 2.79
#